data_AF-A0A0L7R025-F1
#
_entry.id   AF-A0A0L7R025-F1
#
_cell.length_a   1.000
_cell.length_b   1.000
_cell.length_c   1.000
_cell.angle_alpha   90.00
_cell.angle_beta   90.00
_cell.angle_gamma   90.00
#
_symmetry.space_group_name_H-M   'P 1'
#
loop_
_entity.id
_entity.type
_entity.pdbx_description
1 polymer ?
#
loop_
_entity_poly.entity_id
_entity_poly.type
_entity_poly.pdbx_seq_one_letter_code
_entity_poly.pdbx_strand_id
1 'polypeptide(L)'
;IDRDSEVYDMNHKRRGVAIIFNHIHFKKLATRKNADKDSSELASALRNLGFEVRVYIDPNLKTISSVLQTSNTELINPFIKASAEDHTDADCLVIAAMSHGESGFLFSADSVYSADSLWTPFTANRCPTLAGKPKLFFIQACRGTQTDSGVEIRQETDSATAYTIPSFADILVAYSTYDGFYSMRNSDTGSWFIQALCRELNKNGKTHDLLRIMTSVIRHVAIDYQSYAPHAPNIHKKKQVPSIVSMLTRLVYFSKDEMDDALKTARRSRLSLDF
;
A
#
# COMPACT_ATOMS: atom_id res chain seq x y z
N ILE A 1 -10.56 -8.76 -19.69
CA ILE A 1 -9.13 -8.37 -19.62
C ILE A 1 -8.54 -8.53 -21.02
N ASP A 2 -8.20 -7.42 -21.68
CA ASP A 2 -7.35 -7.44 -22.88
C ASP A 2 -5.95 -7.91 -22.46
N ARG A 3 -5.36 -8.89 -23.14
CA ARG A 3 -4.01 -9.39 -22.80
C ARG A 3 -2.99 -8.25 -22.85
N ASP A 4 -3.05 -7.43 -23.88
CA ASP A 4 -1.95 -6.58 -24.33
C ASP A 4 -2.16 -5.10 -24.00
N SER A 5 -3.21 -4.75 -23.25
CA SER A 5 -3.42 -3.41 -22.69
C SER A 5 -2.39 -3.08 -21.59
N GLU A 6 -1.67 -1.96 -21.77
CA GLU A 6 -0.70 -1.43 -20.80
C GLU A 6 -1.34 -0.89 -19.50
N VAL A 7 -2.67 -0.80 -19.44
CA VAL A 7 -3.43 -0.23 -18.30
C VAL A 7 -4.43 -1.27 -17.76
N TYR A 8 -4.63 -1.29 -16.44
CA TYR A 8 -5.72 -2.05 -15.80
C TYR A 8 -7.10 -1.45 -16.12
N ASP A 9 -8.12 -2.30 -16.22
CA ASP A 9 -9.52 -1.84 -16.26
C ASP A 9 -9.94 -1.36 -14.88
N MET A 10 -10.05 -0.04 -14.74
CA MET A 10 -10.39 0.68 -13.50
C MET A 10 -11.74 1.40 -13.62
N ASN A 11 -12.67 0.82 -14.39
CA ASN A 11 -14.02 1.34 -14.69
C ASN A 11 -15.14 0.29 -14.45
N HIS A 12 -14.98 -0.60 -13.47
CA HIS A 12 -16.05 -1.48 -12.97
C HIS A 12 -17.09 -0.67 -12.13
N LYS A 13 -18.14 -1.33 -11.64
CA LYS A 13 -19.23 -0.67 -10.89
C LYS A 13 -18.79 -0.11 -9.52
N ARG A 14 -17.72 -0.65 -8.93
CA ARG A 14 -17.14 -0.20 -7.65
C ARG A 14 -15.63 -0.03 -7.78
N ARG A 15 -15.05 1.00 -7.15
CA ARG A 15 -13.58 1.07 -6.97
C ARG A 15 -13.03 -0.14 -6.22
N GLY A 16 -13.80 -0.64 -5.25
CA GLY A 16 -13.47 -1.77 -4.40
C GLY A 16 -13.34 -1.38 -2.93
N VAL A 17 -12.88 -2.33 -2.13
CA VAL A 17 -12.78 -2.19 -0.67
C VAL A 17 -11.39 -1.68 -0.28
N ALA A 18 -11.36 -0.79 0.71
CA ALA A 18 -10.13 -0.35 1.38
C ALA A 18 -10.19 -0.69 2.87
N ILE A 19 -9.34 -1.60 3.33
CA ILE A 19 -9.28 -2.03 4.74
C ILE A 19 -8.10 -1.35 5.42
N ILE A 20 -8.33 -0.72 6.56
CA ILE A 20 -7.31 -0.01 7.32
C ILE A 20 -7.22 -0.61 8.72
N PHE A 21 -6.12 -1.32 9.01
CA PHE A 21 -5.75 -1.73 10.37
C PHE A 21 -4.85 -0.67 10.99
N ASN A 22 -5.29 -0.05 12.09
CA ASN A 22 -4.50 0.94 12.81
C ASN A 22 -4.34 0.53 14.28
N HIS A 23 -3.10 0.29 14.69
CA HIS A 23 -2.75 -0.10 16.05
C HIS A 23 -2.16 1.09 16.79
N ILE A 24 -2.91 1.63 17.75
CA ILE A 24 -2.57 2.79 18.55
C ILE A 24 -2.06 2.32 19.92
N HIS A 25 -2.72 1.33 20.52
CA HIS A 25 -2.50 0.88 21.89
C HIS A 25 -2.02 -0.58 21.97
N PHE A 26 -1.05 -0.84 22.84
CA PHE A 26 -0.41 -2.15 23.00
C PHE A 26 -0.16 -2.45 24.48
N LYS A 27 -0.25 -3.73 24.87
CA LYS A 27 -0.04 -4.16 26.27
C LYS A 27 1.42 -4.04 26.76
N LYS A 28 2.39 -4.04 25.84
CA LYS A 28 3.84 -4.11 26.14
C LYS A 28 4.71 -3.15 25.33
N LEU A 29 4.13 -2.34 24.44
CA LEU A 29 4.84 -1.39 23.58
C LEU A 29 4.28 0.02 23.77
N ALA A 30 5.08 1.04 23.44
CA ALA A 30 4.67 2.43 23.57
C ALA A 30 3.49 2.78 22.64
N THR A 31 2.53 3.56 23.14
CA THR A 31 1.37 4.07 22.36
C THR A 31 1.82 4.83 21.11
N ARG A 32 1.27 4.50 19.94
CA ARG A 32 1.51 5.22 18.68
C ARG A 32 0.65 6.50 18.63
N LYS A 33 1.01 7.50 19.45
CA LYS A 33 0.35 8.83 19.49
C LYS A 33 0.15 9.41 18.09
N ASN A 34 -1.02 10.00 17.86
CA ASN A 34 -1.47 10.63 16.61
C ASN A 34 -1.47 9.70 15.37
N ALA A 35 -1.48 8.37 15.56
CA ALA A 35 -1.75 7.43 14.48
C ALA A 35 -3.23 7.38 14.07
N ASP A 36 -4.14 7.81 14.95
CA ASP A 36 -5.55 8.09 14.63
C ASP A 36 -5.66 9.08 13.45
N LYS A 37 -4.95 10.22 13.50
CA LYS A 37 -4.83 11.20 12.41
C LYS A 37 -4.41 10.55 11.09
N ASP A 38 -3.33 9.78 11.08
CA ASP A 38 -2.84 9.05 9.90
C ASP A 38 -3.95 8.16 9.29
N SER A 39 -4.70 7.44 10.13
CA SER A 39 -5.81 6.59 9.65
C SER A 39 -7.03 7.36 9.16
N SER A 40 -7.31 8.53 9.75
CA SER A 40 -8.41 9.41 9.34
C SER A 40 -8.15 10.06 7.98
N GLU A 41 -6.93 10.59 7.78
CA GLU A 41 -6.53 11.22 6.52
C GLU A 41 -6.38 10.21 5.39
N LEU A 42 -5.86 9.00 5.66
CA LEU A 42 -5.82 7.91 4.68
C LEU A 42 -7.23 7.43 4.31
N ALA A 43 -8.13 7.33 5.29
CA ALA A 43 -9.52 6.99 5.03
C ALA A 43 -10.26 8.07 4.22
N SER A 44 -9.92 9.34 4.42
CA SER A 44 -10.43 10.45 3.60
C SER A 44 -9.91 10.36 2.16
N ALA A 45 -8.59 10.22 1.98
CA ALA A 45 -7.95 10.12 0.68
C ALA A 45 -8.50 8.96 -0.17
N LEU A 46 -8.70 7.79 0.44
CA LEU A 46 -9.24 6.62 -0.25
C LEU A 46 -10.74 6.77 -0.59
N ARG A 47 -11.55 7.38 0.29
CA ARG A 47 -12.95 7.73 -0.05
C ARG A 47 -13.01 8.72 -1.23
N ASN A 48 -12.10 9.70 -1.30
CA ASN A 48 -12.03 10.66 -2.41
C ASN A 48 -11.69 10.01 -3.77
N LEU A 49 -11.11 8.80 -3.76
CA LEU A 49 -10.84 7.96 -4.94
C LEU A 49 -11.93 6.89 -5.21
N GLY A 50 -13.00 6.87 -4.40
CA GLY A 50 -14.18 6.02 -4.57
C GLY A 50 -14.20 4.71 -3.76
N PHE A 51 -13.21 4.47 -2.89
CA PHE A 51 -13.13 3.21 -2.12
C PHE A 51 -14.16 3.11 -1.00
N GLU A 52 -14.67 1.90 -0.78
CA GLU A 52 -15.41 1.52 0.41
C GLU A 52 -14.44 1.32 1.59
N VAL A 53 -14.17 2.39 2.35
CA VAL A 53 -13.17 2.37 3.43
C VAL A 53 -13.72 1.85 4.76
N ARG A 54 -13.19 0.71 5.22
CA ARG A 54 -13.46 0.06 6.50
C ARG A 54 -12.22 0.20 7.42
N VAL A 55 -12.40 0.72 8.63
CA VAL A 55 -11.30 1.01 9.57
C VAL A 55 -11.45 0.17 10.84
N TYR A 56 -10.35 -0.47 11.26
CA TYR A 56 -10.27 -1.30 12.46
C TYR A 56 -9.16 -0.74 13.37
N ILE A 57 -9.57 -0.22 14.53
CA ILE A 57 -8.65 0.31 15.56
C ILE A 57 -8.31 -0.80 16.56
N ASP A 58 -7.03 -0.96 16.86
CA ASP A 58 -6.48 -1.96 17.80
C ASP A 58 -7.05 -3.39 17.68
N PRO A 59 -7.21 -3.97 16.46
CA PRO A 59 -7.68 -5.33 16.34
C PRO A 59 -6.66 -6.32 16.92
N ASN A 60 -7.19 -7.36 17.57
CA ASN A 60 -6.41 -8.54 17.95
C ASN A 60 -6.15 -9.44 16.73
N LEU A 61 -5.20 -10.37 16.84
CA LEU A 61 -4.81 -11.24 15.72
C LEU A 61 -5.95 -12.11 15.18
N LYS A 62 -6.90 -12.51 16.05
CA LYS A 62 -8.10 -13.26 15.65
C LYS A 62 -9.05 -12.39 14.80
N THR A 63 -9.22 -11.11 15.14
CA THR A 63 -9.98 -10.13 14.34
C THR A 63 -9.30 -9.85 13.00
N ILE A 64 -7.98 -9.60 12.97
CA ILE A 64 -7.21 -9.40 11.73
C ILE A 64 -7.40 -10.62 10.80
N SER A 65 -7.21 -11.82 11.35
CA SER A 65 -7.41 -13.08 10.62
C SER A 65 -8.85 -13.23 10.08
N SER A 66 -9.86 -12.92 10.90
CA SER A 66 -11.27 -13.04 10.51
C SER A 66 -11.66 -12.07 9.38
N VAL A 67 -11.10 -10.85 9.37
CA VAL A 67 -11.34 -9.86 8.32
C VAL A 67 -10.66 -10.26 7.00
N LEU A 68 -9.50 -10.93 7.06
CA LEU A 68 -8.69 -11.26 5.89
C LEU A 68 -8.93 -12.66 5.29
N GLN A 69 -9.53 -13.61 6.03
CA GLN A 69 -9.56 -15.03 5.62
C GLN A 69 -10.84 -15.49 4.93
N THR A 70 -10.66 -16.48 4.03
CA THR A 70 -11.71 -17.16 3.27
C THR A 70 -12.32 -18.37 3.98
N SER A 71 -11.85 -18.75 5.18
CA SER A 71 -12.07 -20.07 5.78
C SER A 71 -13.42 -20.21 6.51
N ASN A 72 -14.01 -21.41 6.48
CA ASN A 72 -15.29 -21.72 7.12
C ASN A 72 -15.11 -22.31 8.54
N THR A 73 -14.68 -21.47 9.48
CA THR A 73 -14.88 -21.73 10.91
C THR A 73 -16.17 -21.01 11.36
N GLU A 74 -17.26 -21.75 11.55
CA GLU A 74 -18.65 -21.23 11.60
C GLU A 74 -19.02 -20.37 12.84
N LEU A 75 -18.14 -20.19 13.83
CA LEU A 75 -18.52 -19.75 15.18
C LEU A 75 -18.00 -18.38 15.61
N ILE A 76 -17.53 -17.51 14.70
CA ILE A 76 -16.91 -16.23 15.05
C ILE A 76 -17.35 -15.09 14.09
N ASN A 77 -18.25 -14.24 14.59
CA ASN A 77 -18.72 -12.95 14.03
C ASN A 77 -19.38 -12.96 12.62
N PRO A 78 -20.50 -12.22 12.43
CA PRO A 78 -21.08 -11.96 11.10
C PRO A 78 -20.33 -10.88 10.29
N PHE A 79 -19.14 -10.46 10.73
CA PHE A 79 -18.42 -9.32 10.16
C PHE A 79 -17.40 -9.74 9.09
N ILE A 80 -17.90 -9.75 7.85
CA ILE A 80 -17.21 -9.63 6.54
C ILE A 80 -15.81 -10.29 6.42
N LYS A 81 -15.76 -11.39 5.66
CA LYS A 81 -14.55 -12.08 5.21
C LYS A 81 -14.07 -11.48 3.87
N ALA A 82 -13.07 -10.60 3.89
CA ALA A 82 -12.74 -9.80 2.71
C ALA A 82 -12.24 -10.59 1.49
N SER A 83 -11.53 -11.70 1.68
CA SER A 83 -11.10 -12.56 0.57
C SER A 83 -12.22 -13.45 0.02
N ALA A 84 -13.36 -13.53 0.71
CA ALA A 84 -14.56 -14.29 0.32
C ALA A 84 -15.68 -13.39 -0.26
N GLU A 85 -15.50 -12.07 -0.29
CA GLU A 85 -16.40 -11.16 -1.00
C GLU A 85 -16.32 -11.36 -2.52
N ASP A 86 -17.42 -11.07 -3.22
CA ASP A 86 -17.41 -11.00 -4.68
C ASP A 86 -16.82 -9.66 -5.16
N HIS A 87 -15.60 -9.72 -5.67
CA HIS A 87 -14.88 -8.61 -6.27
C HIS A 87 -15.05 -8.52 -7.80
N THR A 88 -15.95 -9.30 -8.41
CA THR A 88 -16.20 -9.28 -9.86
C THR A 88 -16.56 -7.88 -10.36
N ASP A 89 -17.41 -7.16 -9.61
CA ASP A 89 -17.82 -5.77 -9.87
C ASP A 89 -16.89 -4.70 -9.28
N ALA A 90 -15.75 -5.07 -8.67
CA ALA A 90 -14.77 -4.16 -8.09
C ALA A 90 -13.54 -3.98 -8.98
N ASP A 91 -12.94 -2.79 -9.04
CA ASP A 91 -11.69 -2.58 -9.79
C ASP A 91 -10.48 -3.22 -9.11
N CYS A 92 -10.36 -3.03 -7.80
CA CYS A 92 -9.13 -3.28 -7.06
C CYS A 92 -9.36 -3.50 -5.55
N LEU A 93 -8.28 -3.82 -4.84
CA LEU A 93 -8.27 -3.96 -3.38
C LEU A 93 -7.19 -3.07 -2.77
N VAL A 94 -7.49 -2.42 -1.64
CA VAL A 94 -6.50 -1.72 -0.80
C VAL A 94 -6.51 -2.30 0.62
N ILE A 95 -5.34 -2.62 1.15
CA ILE A 95 -5.13 -2.99 2.55
C ILE A 95 -3.99 -2.14 3.15
N ALA A 96 -4.28 -1.35 4.17
CA ALA A 96 -3.30 -0.56 4.89
C ALA A 96 -3.11 -1.10 6.32
N ALA A 97 -1.85 -1.19 6.77
CA ALA A 97 -1.49 -1.62 8.11
C ALA A 97 -0.53 -0.61 8.76
N MET A 98 -0.97 -0.01 9.86
CA MET A 98 -0.23 0.99 10.65
C MET A 98 0.02 0.44 12.04
N SER A 99 1.25 0.04 12.35
CA SER A 99 1.59 -0.58 13.64
C SER A 99 3.05 -0.32 14.06
N HIS A 100 3.48 -1.00 15.12
CA HIS A 100 4.90 -1.36 15.30
C HIS A 100 5.22 -2.60 14.46
N GLY A 101 6.51 -2.84 14.21
CA GLY A 101 6.98 -3.98 13.44
C GLY A 101 8.51 -4.10 13.48
N GLU A 102 8.98 -5.21 12.95
CA GLU A 102 10.38 -5.61 12.81
C GLU A 102 10.46 -6.55 11.58
N SER A 103 11.58 -6.61 10.85
CA SER A 103 11.73 -7.25 9.52
C SER A 103 10.75 -8.41 9.23
N GLY A 104 9.74 -8.14 8.37
CA GLY A 104 8.72 -9.12 7.95
C GLY A 104 7.52 -9.31 8.90
N PHE A 105 7.50 -8.69 10.08
CA PHE A 105 6.48 -8.86 11.11
C PHE A 105 5.83 -7.54 11.56
N LEU A 106 4.58 -7.65 12.00
CA LEU A 106 3.71 -6.58 12.50
C LEU A 106 3.13 -6.98 13.86
N PHE A 107 2.89 -6.00 14.73
CA PHE A 107 2.20 -6.23 16.01
C PHE A 107 0.69 -6.03 15.85
N SER A 108 -0.11 -6.94 16.42
CA SER A 108 -1.52 -6.71 16.74
C SER A 108 -1.64 -6.08 18.15
N ALA A 109 -2.87 -5.86 18.63
CA ALA A 109 -3.07 -5.41 20.02
C ALA A 109 -2.65 -6.44 21.10
N ASP A 110 -2.45 -7.71 20.69
CA ASP A 110 -2.26 -8.87 21.58
C ASP A 110 -1.08 -9.80 21.22
N SER A 111 -0.55 -9.75 19.99
CA SER A 111 0.40 -10.72 19.44
C SER A 111 1.28 -10.10 18.33
N VAL A 112 2.08 -10.94 17.66
CA VAL A 112 2.86 -10.64 16.45
C VAL A 112 2.34 -11.51 15.30
N TYR A 113 2.37 -10.98 14.07
CA TYR A 113 2.02 -11.70 12.85
C TYR A 113 2.93 -11.32 11.68
N SER A 114 3.10 -12.21 10.70
CA SER A 114 3.86 -11.91 9.48
C SER A 114 3.08 -10.96 8.58
N ALA A 115 3.76 -9.96 8.01
CA ALA A 115 3.18 -9.03 7.05
C ALA A 115 2.52 -9.75 5.86
N ASP A 116 3.08 -10.88 5.45
CA ASP A 116 2.59 -11.73 4.35
C ASP A 116 1.15 -12.21 4.54
N SER A 117 0.64 -12.30 5.78
CA SER A 117 -0.76 -12.65 6.02
C SER A 117 -1.75 -11.58 5.55
N LEU A 118 -1.29 -10.36 5.26
CA LEU A 118 -2.11 -9.29 4.67
C LEU A 118 -2.47 -9.60 3.22
N TRP A 119 -1.52 -10.04 2.40
CA TRP A 119 -1.72 -10.26 0.96
C TRP A 119 -1.93 -11.72 0.55
N THR A 120 -1.40 -12.68 1.32
CA THR A 120 -1.52 -14.11 1.01
C THR A 120 -2.97 -14.59 0.77
N PRO A 121 -4.02 -14.13 1.48
CA PRO A 121 -5.40 -14.53 1.18
C PRO A 121 -5.94 -14.07 -0.17
N PHE A 122 -5.29 -13.09 -0.82
CA PHE A 122 -5.74 -12.42 -2.04
C PHE A 122 -4.91 -12.76 -3.28
N THR A 123 -4.02 -13.76 -3.20
CA THR A 123 -3.37 -14.34 -4.39
C THR A 123 -4.42 -14.87 -5.36
N ALA A 124 -4.14 -14.85 -6.67
CA ALA A 124 -5.15 -15.13 -7.71
C ALA A 124 -5.82 -16.53 -7.57
N ASN A 125 -5.11 -17.49 -6.97
CA ASN A 125 -5.61 -18.84 -6.68
C ASN A 125 -6.41 -18.97 -5.37
N ARG A 126 -6.49 -17.92 -4.55
CA ARG A 126 -7.23 -17.89 -3.27
C ARG A 126 -8.38 -16.88 -3.24
N CYS A 127 -8.30 -15.83 -4.07
CA CYS A 127 -9.40 -14.90 -4.33
C CYS A 127 -9.56 -14.69 -5.86
N PRO A 128 -10.20 -15.63 -6.58
CA PRO A 128 -10.26 -15.59 -8.05
C PRO A 128 -10.98 -14.36 -8.62
N THR A 129 -11.89 -13.75 -7.87
CA THR A 129 -12.61 -12.52 -8.23
C THR A 129 -11.70 -11.28 -8.27
N LEU A 130 -10.47 -11.37 -7.75
CA LEU A 130 -9.39 -10.38 -7.86
C LEU A 130 -8.23 -10.82 -8.79
N ALA A 131 -8.39 -11.87 -9.59
CA ALA A 131 -7.39 -12.25 -10.59
C ALA A 131 -7.31 -11.20 -11.72
N GLY A 132 -6.11 -10.74 -12.08
CA GLY A 132 -5.92 -9.69 -13.10
C GLY A 132 -6.27 -8.27 -12.63
N LYS A 133 -6.53 -8.07 -11.33
CA LYS A 133 -6.93 -6.79 -10.71
C LYS A 133 -5.90 -6.32 -9.68
N PRO A 134 -5.58 -5.02 -9.58
CA PRO A 134 -4.53 -4.55 -8.69
C PRO A 134 -4.91 -4.69 -7.21
N LYS A 135 -3.95 -5.15 -6.40
CA LYS A 135 -4.06 -5.46 -4.98
C LYS A 135 -2.96 -4.73 -4.21
N LEU A 136 -3.32 -3.68 -3.50
CA LEU A 136 -2.42 -2.62 -3.06
C LEU A 136 -2.26 -2.64 -1.54
N PHE A 137 -1.02 -2.76 -1.05
CA PHE A 137 -0.70 -2.94 0.36
C PHE A 137 0.19 -1.79 0.86
N PHE A 138 -0.26 -1.05 1.88
CA PHE A 138 0.46 0.10 2.43
C PHE A 138 0.84 -0.16 3.89
N ILE A 139 2.13 -0.33 4.17
CA ILE A 139 2.63 -0.87 5.45
C ILE A 139 3.50 0.18 6.16
N GLN A 140 2.95 0.77 7.21
CA GLN A 140 3.58 1.77 8.06
C GLN A 140 3.98 1.13 9.40
N ALA A 141 5.15 0.50 9.39
CA ALA A 141 5.83 -0.08 10.54
C ALA A 141 7.35 0.05 10.38
N CYS A 142 8.10 -0.11 11.47
CA CYS A 142 9.56 -0.25 11.37
C CYS A 142 9.90 -1.61 10.75
N ARG A 143 11.07 -1.71 10.10
CA ARG A 143 11.62 -2.98 9.61
C ARG A 143 12.92 -3.38 10.32
N GLY A 144 13.40 -2.54 11.22
CA GLY A 144 14.47 -2.83 12.17
C GLY A 144 14.87 -1.57 12.94
N THR A 145 16.09 -1.56 13.46
CA THR A 145 16.62 -0.53 14.36
C THR A 145 17.65 0.41 13.73
N GLN A 146 18.04 0.18 12.47
CA GLN A 146 19.04 1.01 11.78
C GLN A 146 18.50 2.40 11.43
N THR A 147 19.39 3.40 11.36
CA THR A 147 19.02 4.79 11.02
C THR A 147 19.80 5.29 9.81
N ASP A 148 19.08 5.72 8.77
CA ASP A 148 19.69 6.20 7.53
C ASP A 148 20.32 7.58 7.71
N SER A 149 21.52 7.74 7.14
CA SER A 149 22.33 8.96 7.17
C SER A 149 22.52 9.58 5.78
N GLY A 150 22.06 8.92 4.71
CA GLY A 150 22.14 9.37 3.31
C GLY A 150 23.44 8.98 2.59
N VAL A 151 23.34 8.73 1.28
CA VAL A 151 24.44 8.42 0.35
C VAL A 151 24.09 8.97 -1.05
N GLU A 152 25.07 9.43 -1.84
CA GLU A 152 24.89 9.84 -3.24
C GLU A 152 25.28 8.71 -4.22
N ILE A 153 24.39 8.32 -5.15
CA ILE A 153 24.61 7.25 -6.15
C ILE A 153 23.92 7.62 -7.50
N ARG A 154 24.42 7.07 -8.62
CA ARG A 154 23.83 7.13 -9.99
C ARG A 154 23.56 5.71 -10.55
N GLN A 155 22.73 5.56 -11.58
CA GLN A 155 22.10 4.29 -12.00
C GLN A 155 21.75 4.26 -13.51
N GLU A 156 21.63 3.07 -14.14
CA GLU A 156 21.00 2.84 -15.46
C GLU A 156 20.45 1.39 -15.63
N THR A 157 19.77 1.04 -16.74
CA THR A 157 18.86 -0.15 -16.91
C THR A 157 19.20 -1.03 -18.16
N ASP A 158 18.44 -1.99 -18.75
CA ASP A 158 17.00 -2.38 -18.73
C ASP A 158 16.70 -3.81 -19.32
N SER A 159 15.44 -4.31 -19.17
CA SER A 159 14.67 -5.24 -20.05
C SER A 159 15.12 -6.70 -20.35
N ALA A 160 14.31 -7.63 -20.91
CA ALA A 160 12.85 -7.95 -20.81
C ALA A 160 12.50 -9.23 -21.66
N THR A 161 11.43 -9.99 -21.32
CA THR A 161 10.40 -10.59 -22.23
C THR A 161 9.50 -11.68 -21.57
N ALA A 162 8.27 -11.85 -22.11
CA ALA A 162 7.30 -12.96 -22.02
C ALA A 162 7.24 -13.88 -20.76
N TYR A 163 6.07 -13.93 -20.09
CA TYR A 163 5.86 -14.73 -18.88
C TYR A 163 4.42 -15.27 -18.70
N THR A 164 4.28 -16.36 -17.93
CA THR A 164 3.03 -16.79 -17.30
C THR A 164 2.85 -16.01 -15.99
N ILE A 165 1.70 -15.36 -15.81
CA ILE A 165 1.40 -14.51 -14.65
C ILE A 165 1.48 -15.33 -13.33
N PRO A 166 2.42 -15.02 -12.40
CA PRO A 166 2.53 -15.75 -11.13
C PRO A 166 1.34 -15.50 -10.19
N SER A 167 1.10 -16.40 -9.24
CA SER A 167 0.01 -16.28 -8.25
C SER A 167 0.02 -15.00 -7.41
N PHE A 168 1.17 -14.33 -7.31
CA PHE A 168 1.42 -13.07 -6.60
C PHE A 168 1.46 -11.84 -7.51
N ALA A 169 1.09 -11.96 -8.79
CA ALA A 169 1.00 -10.82 -9.69
C ALA A 169 -0.18 -9.89 -9.37
N ASP A 170 -0.12 -8.70 -9.96
CA ASP A 170 -1.02 -7.58 -9.69
C ASP A 170 -0.99 -7.12 -8.21
N ILE A 171 0.04 -7.50 -7.46
CA ILE A 171 0.29 -7.04 -6.08
C ILE A 171 1.26 -5.87 -6.11
N LEU A 172 1.03 -4.85 -5.27
CA LEU A 172 2.03 -3.85 -4.89
C LEU A 172 2.10 -3.76 -3.37
N VAL A 173 3.30 -3.85 -2.81
CA VAL A 173 3.54 -3.66 -1.36
C VAL A 173 4.47 -2.47 -1.16
N ALA A 174 3.92 -1.41 -0.55
CA ALA A 174 4.62 -0.18 -0.22
C ALA A 174 4.91 -0.13 1.28
N TYR A 175 6.18 -0.30 1.64
CA TYR A 175 6.67 -0.18 3.00
C TYR A 175 7.14 1.25 3.27
N SER A 176 6.83 1.77 4.45
CA SER A 176 7.24 3.12 4.87
C SER A 176 8.76 3.32 4.96
N THR A 177 9.54 2.25 5.09
CA THR A 177 11.01 2.28 5.23
C THR A 177 11.64 1.05 4.56
N TYR A 178 12.94 1.11 4.23
CA TYR A 178 13.72 -0.02 3.73
C TYR A 178 13.95 -1.08 4.83
N ASP A 179 14.31 -2.31 4.44
CA ASP A 179 14.44 -3.41 5.40
C ASP A 179 15.59 -3.22 6.40
N GLY A 180 15.36 -3.60 7.66
CA GLY A 180 16.31 -3.33 8.76
C GLY A 180 16.30 -1.90 9.31
N PHE A 181 15.63 -0.92 8.66
CA PHE A 181 15.60 0.48 9.10
C PHE A 181 14.36 0.84 9.94
N TYR A 182 14.53 1.91 10.72
CA TYR A 182 13.45 2.53 11.49
C TYR A 182 12.47 3.29 10.57
N SER A 183 11.21 3.42 10.99
CA SER A 183 10.20 4.23 10.30
C SER A 183 9.82 5.44 11.17
N MET A 184 10.12 6.64 10.69
CA MET A 184 9.96 7.88 11.43
C MET A 184 8.49 8.31 11.52
N ARG A 185 8.13 8.91 12.65
CA ARG A 185 6.84 9.58 12.87
C ARG A 185 7.08 10.89 13.61
N ASN A 186 6.50 11.97 13.12
CA ASN A 186 6.40 13.21 13.89
C ASN A 186 5.30 13.01 14.94
N SER A 187 5.55 13.39 16.20
CA SER A 187 4.54 13.32 17.25
C SER A 187 3.30 14.15 16.93
N ASP A 188 3.45 15.24 16.17
CA ASP A 188 2.43 16.29 16.08
C ASP A 188 1.70 16.25 14.73
N THR A 189 2.38 15.84 13.66
CA THR A 189 1.81 15.85 12.30
C THR A 189 1.42 14.47 11.75
N GLY A 190 1.87 13.37 12.36
CA GLY A 190 1.65 11.99 11.86
C GLY A 190 2.92 11.34 11.29
N SER A 191 2.77 10.13 10.73
CA SER A 191 3.89 9.36 10.16
C SER A 191 4.24 9.81 8.74
N TRP A 192 5.53 10.05 8.49
CA TRP A 192 6.04 10.68 7.28
C TRP A 192 5.53 10.04 5.98
N PHE A 193 5.54 8.70 5.92
CA PHE A 193 5.07 7.96 4.75
C PHE A 193 3.57 8.10 4.53
N ILE A 194 2.74 7.97 5.57
CA ILE A 194 1.28 8.11 5.41
C ILE A 194 0.90 9.55 5.10
N GLN A 195 1.53 10.55 5.73
CA GLN A 195 1.31 11.96 5.43
C GLN A 195 1.66 12.30 3.96
N ALA A 196 2.81 11.82 3.45
CA ALA A 196 3.19 11.99 2.05
C ALA A 196 2.26 11.23 1.09
N LEU A 197 1.85 10.01 1.44
CA LEU A 197 0.89 9.21 0.68
C LEU A 197 -0.48 9.90 0.58
N CYS A 198 -1.01 10.41 1.69
CA CYS A 198 -2.31 11.11 1.71
C CYS A 198 -2.24 12.42 0.92
N ARG A 199 -1.13 13.16 0.99
CA ARG A 199 -0.88 14.36 0.16
C ARG A 199 -0.97 14.03 -1.33
N GLU A 200 -0.22 13.02 -1.78
CA GLU A 200 -0.11 12.70 -3.19
C GLU A 200 -1.35 11.96 -3.73
N LEU A 201 -2.03 11.13 -2.94
CA LEU A 201 -3.33 10.55 -3.35
C LEU A 201 -4.40 11.63 -3.52
N ASN A 202 -4.50 12.62 -2.63
CA ASN A 202 -5.48 13.71 -2.76
C ASN A 202 -5.14 14.68 -3.91
N LYS A 203 -3.85 14.99 -4.11
CA LYS A 203 -3.41 15.94 -5.14
C LYS A 203 -3.34 15.33 -6.55
N ASN A 204 -2.78 14.13 -6.65
CA ASN A 204 -2.33 13.51 -7.89
C ASN A 204 -3.03 12.18 -8.21
N GLY A 205 -3.81 11.61 -7.28
CA GLY A 205 -4.50 10.32 -7.44
C GLY A 205 -5.50 10.24 -8.59
N LYS A 206 -5.93 11.38 -9.16
CA LYS A 206 -6.84 11.45 -10.30
C LYS A 206 -6.17 11.88 -11.62
N THR A 207 -4.86 12.10 -11.62
CA THR A 207 -4.09 12.68 -12.75
C THR A 207 -2.78 11.95 -13.07
N HIS A 208 -2.48 10.88 -12.34
CA HIS A 208 -1.21 10.16 -12.43
C HIS A 208 -1.40 8.67 -12.15
N ASP A 209 -0.50 7.84 -12.68
CA ASP A 209 -0.44 6.42 -12.34
C ASP A 209 0.11 6.22 -10.92
N LEU A 210 -0.20 5.07 -10.34
CA LEU A 210 0.20 4.73 -8.97
C LEU A 210 1.71 4.70 -8.76
N LEU A 211 2.53 4.28 -9.73
CA LEU A 211 3.99 4.19 -9.53
C LEU A 211 4.64 5.58 -9.56
N ARG A 212 4.14 6.50 -10.41
CA ARG A 212 4.51 7.92 -10.36
C ARG A 212 4.06 8.60 -9.08
N ILE A 213 2.85 8.28 -8.57
CA ILE A 213 2.40 8.73 -7.24
C ILE A 213 3.36 8.22 -6.14
N MET A 214 3.69 6.92 -6.12
CA MET A 214 4.61 6.37 -5.13
C MET A 214 6.03 6.95 -5.27
N THR A 215 6.47 7.30 -6.48
CA THR A 215 7.75 8.00 -6.72
C THR A 215 7.74 9.39 -6.08
N SER A 216 6.64 10.16 -6.19
CA SER A 216 6.48 11.42 -5.47
C SER A 216 6.45 11.24 -3.94
N VAL A 217 5.82 10.17 -3.44
CA VAL A 217 5.81 9.82 -2.01
C VAL A 217 7.23 9.52 -1.51
N ILE A 218 7.99 8.70 -2.24
CA ILE A 218 9.41 8.44 -1.95
C ILE A 218 10.18 9.76 -1.92
N ARG A 219 10.01 10.62 -2.94
CA ARG A 219 10.71 11.91 -3.04
C ARG A 219 10.44 12.79 -1.83
N HIS A 220 9.18 12.93 -1.41
CA HIS A 220 8.84 13.74 -0.23
C HIS A 220 9.47 13.19 1.06
N VAL A 221 9.45 11.87 1.27
CA VAL A 221 10.02 11.27 2.49
C VAL A 221 11.56 11.31 2.48
N ALA A 222 12.18 11.05 1.33
CA ALA A 222 13.63 11.00 1.18
C ALA A 222 14.30 12.38 1.08
N ILE A 223 13.64 13.39 0.50
CA ILE A 223 14.21 14.74 0.33
C ILE A 223 13.72 15.68 1.43
N ASP A 224 12.41 15.94 1.48
CA ASP A 224 11.83 17.05 2.27
C ASP A 224 11.89 16.82 3.79
N TYR A 225 11.93 15.55 4.24
CA TYR A 225 11.88 15.22 5.67
C TYR A 225 13.25 14.84 6.26
N GLN A 226 13.51 15.31 7.48
CA GLN A 226 14.72 15.02 8.26
C GLN A 226 14.40 15.08 9.76
N SER A 227 15.00 14.22 10.58
CA SER A 227 14.66 14.15 12.01
C SER A 227 15.31 15.29 12.80
N TYR A 228 14.51 15.98 13.63
CA TYR A 228 14.98 17.09 14.46
C TYR A 228 14.98 16.72 15.95
N ALA A 229 16.05 16.07 16.39
CA ALA A 229 16.28 15.71 17.79
C ALA A 229 17.67 16.19 18.28
N PRO A 230 17.94 17.51 18.39
CA PRO A 230 19.29 18.05 18.65
C PRO A 230 19.96 17.54 19.94
N HIS A 231 19.16 17.12 20.94
CA HIS A 231 19.66 16.56 22.19
C HIS A 231 19.89 15.03 22.16
N ALA A 232 19.63 14.37 21.02
CA ALA A 232 19.82 12.93 20.83
C ALA A 232 20.54 12.66 19.50
N PRO A 233 21.89 12.81 19.44
CA PRO A 233 22.65 12.79 18.18
C PRO A 233 22.49 11.53 17.33
N ASN A 234 22.22 10.39 17.97
CA ASN A 234 21.94 9.11 17.31
C ASN A 234 20.67 9.13 16.43
N ILE A 235 19.71 10.00 16.74
CA ILE A 235 18.46 10.18 15.99
C ILE A 235 18.29 11.61 15.45
N HIS A 236 19.33 12.45 15.47
CA HIS A 236 19.34 13.77 14.85
C HIS A 236 19.76 13.70 13.37
N LYS A 237 19.16 14.53 12.52
CA LYS A 237 19.46 14.68 11.09
C LYS A 237 19.31 13.40 10.23
N LYS A 238 18.67 12.37 10.77
CA LYS A 238 18.42 11.10 10.08
C LYS A 238 17.36 11.23 8.99
N LYS A 239 17.48 10.36 7.99
CA LYS A 239 16.63 10.30 6.80
C LYS A 239 15.77 9.02 6.85
N GLN A 240 14.87 8.88 5.89
CA GLN A 240 14.01 7.71 5.69
C GLN A 240 13.73 7.59 4.19
N VAL A 241 13.66 6.36 3.67
CA VAL A 241 13.28 6.10 2.29
C VAL A 241 12.24 4.96 2.25
N PRO A 242 11.01 5.19 1.73
CA PRO A 242 10.03 4.14 1.52
C PRO A 242 10.53 3.11 0.49
N SER A 243 10.10 1.85 0.64
CA SER A 243 10.46 0.76 -0.27
C SER A 243 9.20 0.20 -0.94
N ILE A 244 9.21 0.15 -2.27
CA ILE A 244 8.07 -0.31 -3.08
C ILE A 244 8.47 -1.61 -3.76
N VAL A 245 7.73 -2.69 -3.48
CA VAL A 245 7.82 -3.97 -4.18
C VAL A 245 6.60 -4.07 -5.09
N SER A 246 6.81 -4.03 -6.40
CA SER A 246 5.73 -4.07 -7.39
C SER A 246 5.78 -5.35 -8.21
N MET A 247 4.67 -6.09 -8.22
CA MET A 247 4.34 -7.16 -9.16
C MET A 247 3.16 -6.76 -10.06
N LEU A 248 2.87 -5.46 -10.16
CA LEU A 248 1.87 -4.92 -11.08
C LEU A 248 2.27 -5.23 -12.52
N THR A 249 1.31 -5.71 -13.30
CA THR A 249 1.51 -6.13 -14.70
C THR A 249 1.21 -5.00 -15.69
N ARG A 250 0.60 -3.89 -15.21
CA ARG A 250 0.04 -2.77 -15.97
C ARG A 250 0.05 -1.48 -15.13
N LEU A 251 -0.17 -0.34 -15.77
CA LEU A 251 -0.38 0.94 -15.09
C LEU A 251 -1.75 0.98 -14.37
N VAL A 252 -1.78 1.60 -13.19
CA VAL A 252 -2.98 1.79 -12.35
C VAL A 252 -3.30 3.28 -12.30
N TYR A 253 -4.43 3.70 -12.89
CA TYR A 253 -4.98 5.05 -12.74
C TYR A 253 -6.30 4.98 -11.97
N PHE A 254 -6.53 5.86 -10.99
CA PHE A 254 -7.81 5.94 -10.25
C PHE A 254 -8.80 6.94 -10.86
N SER A 255 -8.52 7.46 -12.06
CA SER A 255 -9.42 8.28 -12.87
C SER A 255 -9.68 7.57 -14.20
N LYS A 256 -10.94 7.62 -14.66
CA LYS A 256 -11.32 7.03 -15.95
C LYS A 256 -10.73 7.82 -17.12
N ASP A 257 -10.74 9.15 -17.04
CA ASP A 257 -10.33 10.00 -18.16
C ASP A 257 -8.83 9.80 -18.48
N GLU A 258 -8.00 9.72 -17.44
CA GLU A 258 -6.57 9.38 -17.55
C GLU A 258 -6.34 7.96 -18.07
N MET A 259 -7.14 6.98 -17.63
CA MET A 259 -7.09 5.60 -18.13
C MET A 259 -7.42 5.56 -19.63
N ASP A 260 -8.48 6.24 -20.06
CA ASP A 260 -8.90 6.31 -21.46
C ASP A 260 -7.88 7.09 -22.32
N ASP A 261 -7.23 8.14 -21.80
CA ASP A 261 -6.18 8.90 -22.52
C ASP A 261 -4.83 8.14 -22.59
N ALA A 262 -4.46 7.40 -21.54
CA ALA A 262 -3.34 6.46 -21.59
C ALA A 262 -3.57 5.37 -22.65
N LEU A 263 -4.76 4.78 -22.71
CA LEU A 263 -5.15 3.80 -23.73
C LEU A 263 -5.15 4.37 -25.16
N LYS A 264 -5.59 5.62 -25.36
CA LYS A 264 -5.48 6.32 -26.66
C LYS A 264 -4.00 6.54 -27.04
N THR A 265 -3.14 6.85 -26.08
CA THR A 265 -1.71 7.10 -26.29
C THR A 265 -0.96 5.82 -26.67
N ALA A 266 -1.15 4.73 -25.93
CA ALA A 266 -0.56 3.41 -26.22
C ALA A 266 -1.00 2.85 -27.59
N ARG A 267 -2.22 3.13 -28.04
CA ARG A 267 -2.69 2.75 -29.39
C ARG A 267 -2.00 3.55 -30.49
N ARG A 268 -1.67 4.82 -30.27
CA ARG A 268 -0.95 5.66 -31.24
C ARG A 268 0.51 5.25 -31.39
N SER A 269 1.20 4.93 -30.29
CA SER A 269 2.62 4.55 -30.34
C SER A 269 2.85 3.23 -31.09
N ARG A 270 1.95 2.24 -30.94
CA ARG A 270 2.01 0.98 -31.70
C ARG A 270 1.83 1.21 -33.20
N LEU A 271 0.82 1.98 -33.60
CA LEU A 271 0.58 2.33 -35.01
C LEU A 271 1.72 3.14 -35.66
N SER A 272 2.63 3.73 -34.87
CA SER A 272 3.85 4.39 -35.36
C SER A 272 5.10 3.50 -35.36
N LEU A 273 4.99 2.23 -35.00
CA LEU A 273 6.06 1.22 -35.05
C LEU A 273 5.86 0.18 -36.17
N ASP A 274 4.70 0.20 -36.84
CA ASP A 274 4.33 -0.70 -37.95
C ASP A 274 4.70 -0.10 -39.34
N PHE A 275 5.62 0.88 -39.39
CA PHE A 275 6.09 1.61 -40.60
C PHE A 275 7.62 1.79 -40.60
#